data_AF-A0A9P4GV02-F1
#
_entry.id   AF-A0A9P4GV02-F1
#
_cell.length_a   1.000
_cell.length_b   1.000
_cell.length_c   1.000
_cell.angle_alpha   90.00
_cell.angle_beta   90.00
_cell.angle_gamma   90.00
#
_symmetry.space_group_name_H-M   'P 1'
#
loop_
_entity.id
_entity.type
_entity.pdbx_description
1 polymer ?
#
loop_
_entity_poly.entity_id
_entity_poly.type
_entity_poly.pdbx_seq_one_letter_code
_entity_poly.pdbx_strand_id
1 'polypeptide(L)'
;MMIQGIRSFGPEKGETIIFTAPLTLIVGWNGSGKTTIIESLKYATTGDLPPNSKTGGAFIHDPKLRNEKEVLAQVKLSFRSTSGVRMVATRNLQVTVKKTARSQKTLEGSLLMIKDGEKHSISTRVAELDQIIPQYLGVSKAILENVIFCHQEDSLWPMSDPSTLKKKFDEIFEALKYTKAIDNIKMIRKTPSPPSNSAYATSTPS
;
A
#
# COMPACT_ATOMS: atom_id res chain seq x y z
N MET A 1 -8.76 -3.75 -13.24
CA MET A 1 -7.44 -3.13 -13.00
C MET A 1 -6.87 -2.68 -14.34
N MET A 2 -6.18 -1.55 -14.39
CA MET A 2 -5.45 -1.08 -15.56
C MET A 2 -3.97 -0.86 -15.20
N ILE A 3 -3.07 -1.28 -16.10
CA ILE A 3 -1.61 -1.16 -15.98
C ILE A 3 -1.08 -0.46 -17.23
N GLN A 4 -0.24 0.56 -17.04
CA GLN A 4 0.40 1.32 -18.13
C GLN A 4 1.82 1.71 -17.74
N GLY A 5 2.79 1.52 -18.63
CA GLY A 5 4.18 1.93 -18.40
C GLY A 5 4.90 1.15 -17.29
N ILE A 6 4.48 -0.08 -16.98
CA ILE A 6 5.08 -0.93 -15.94
C ILE A 6 5.77 -2.13 -16.58
N ARG A 7 7.09 -2.28 -16.39
CA ARG A 7 7.92 -3.34 -16.98
C ARG A 7 7.58 -3.61 -18.47
N SER A 8 7.04 -4.78 -18.81
CA SER A 8 6.67 -5.15 -20.18
C SER A 8 5.40 -4.48 -20.69
N PHE A 9 4.58 -3.88 -19.82
CA PHE A 9 3.42 -3.08 -20.21
C PHE A 9 3.89 -1.71 -20.72
N GLY A 10 3.73 -1.48 -22.02
CA GLY A 10 4.16 -0.26 -22.69
C GLY A 10 3.45 1.00 -22.16
N PRO A 11 4.02 2.20 -22.35
CA PRO A 11 3.40 3.44 -21.90
C PRO A 11 2.34 4.02 -22.86
N GLU A 12 2.18 3.50 -24.09
CA GLU A 12 1.22 4.05 -25.07
C GLU A 12 -0.24 3.86 -24.66
N LYS A 13 -0.55 2.68 -24.13
CA LYS A 13 -1.92 2.23 -23.87
C LYS A 13 -1.96 1.46 -22.56
N GLY A 14 -2.98 1.77 -21.76
CA GLY A 14 -3.28 1.01 -20.56
C GLY A 14 -3.94 -0.33 -20.89
N GLU A 15 -3.35 -1.41 -20.40
CA GLU A 15 -3.91 -2.76 -20.51
C GLU A 15 -4.82 -3.04 -19.31
N THR A 16 -6.01 -3.58 -19.57
CA THR A 16 -7.05 -3.78 -18.54
C THR A 16 -7.32 -5.25 -18.29
N ILE A 17 -7.35 -5.61 -17.01
CA ILE A 17 -7.66 -6.96 -16.52
C ILE A 17 -8.91 -6.87 -15.64
N ILE A 18 -9.90 -7.72 -15.93
CA ILE A 18 -11.11 -7.87 -15.13
C ILE A 18 -10.95 -9.15 -14.28
N PHE A 19 -11.03 -9.00 -12.96
CA PHE A 19 -11.01 -10.13 -12.04
C PHE A 19 -12.44 -10.63 -11.84
N THR A 20 -12.65 -11.92 -12.02
CA THR A 20 -13.94 -12.61 -11.87
C THR A 20 -13.92 -13.51 -10.65
N ALA A 21 -15.07 -13.63 -9.99
CA ALA A 21 -15.29 -14.59 -8.92
C ALA A 21 -15.82 -15.92 -9.50
N PRO A 22 -15.49 -17.07 -8.89
CA PRO A 22 -14.59 -17.25 -7.75
C PRO A 22 -13.11 -17.36 -8.15
N LEU A 23 -12.82 -17.51 -9.45
CA LEU A 23 -11.47 -17.77 -9.97
C LEU A 23 -11.19 -16.87 -11.19
N THR A 24 -9.97 -16.31 -11.22
CA THR A 24 -9.41 -15.63 -12.40
C THR A 24 -8.15 -16.37 -12.81
N LEU A 25 -8.15 -16.96 -14.01
CA LEU A 25 -7.01 -17.69 -14.55
C LEU A 25 -6.14 -16.75 -15.41
N ILE A 26 -4.87 -16.59 -15.04
CA ILE A 26 -3.89 -15.79 -15.79
C ILE A 26 -2.83 -16.75 -16.36
N VAL A 27 -2.86 -16.99 -17.66
CA VAL A 27 -1.91 -17.85 -18.39
C VAL A 27 -1.10 -17.06 -19.40
N GLY A 28 0.07 -17.58 -19.74
CA GLY A 28 0.97 -16.96 -20.71
C GLY A 28 2.39 -17.50 -20.60
N TRP A 29 3.21 -17.16 -21.57
CA TRP A 29 4.59 -17.59 -21.69
C TRP A 29 5.47 -16.99 -20.57
N ASN A 30 6.66 -17.55 -20.35
CA ASN A 30 7.61 -16.93 -19.42
C ASN A 30 8.01 -15.54 -19.94
N GLY A 31 8.07 -14.56 -19.03
CA GLY A 31 8.30 -13.16 -19.39
C GLY A 31 7.07 -12.40 -19.91
N SER A 32 5.88 -13.03 -20.01
CA SER A 32 4.66 -12.35 -20.51
C SER A 32 4.05 -11.32 -19.54
N GLY A 33 4.67 -11.04 -18.40
CA GLY A 33 4.18 -10.07 -17.41
C GLY A 33 3.20 -10.61 -16.36
N LYS A 34 3.03 -11.93 -16.22
CA LYS A 34 2.13 -12.52 -15.20
C LYS A 34 2.46 -12.05 -13.78
N THR A 35 3.72 -12.16 -13.38
CA THR A 35 4.21 -11.69 -12.08
C THR A 35 4.00 -10.19 -11.92
N THR A 36 4.18 -9.42 -13.00
CA THR A 36 3.99 -7.97 -13.03
C THR A 36 2.56 -7.54 -12.73
N ILE A 37 1.56 -8.36 -13.10
CA ILE A 37 0.16 -8.12 -12.73
C ILE A 37 0.00 -8.19 -11.21
N ILE A 38 0.56 -9.20 -10.56
CA ILE A 38 0.49 -9.40 -9.10
C ILE A 38 1.27 -8.30 -8.37
N GLU A 39 2.47 -7.98 -8.84
CA GLU A 39 3.26 -6.84 -8.36
C GLU A 39 2.48 -5.52 -8.43
N SER A 40 1.76 -5.30 -9.52
CA SER A 40 0.95 -4.10 -9.71
C SER A 40 -0.28 -4.08 -8.79
N LEU A 41 -0.86 -5.23 -8.46
CA LEU A 41 -1.93 -5.34 -7.45
C LEU A 41 -1.41 -4.99 -6.06
N LYS A 42 -0.24 -5.53 -5.68
CA LYS A 42 0.44 -5.17 -4.44
C LYS A 42 0.70 -3.66 -4.40
N TYR A 43 1.33 -3.11 -5.43
CA TYR A 43 1.63 -1.68 -5.51
C TYR A 43 0.36 -0.81 -5.41
N ALA A 44 -0.71 -1.16 -6.13
CA ALA A 44 -1.97 -0.43 -6.08
C ALA A 44 -2.56 -0.37 -4.67
N THR A 45 -2.46 -1.48 -3.92
CA THR A 45 -3.11 -1.63 -2.62
C THR A 45 -2.25 -1.17 -1.44
N THR A 46 -0.93 -1.31 -1.51
CA THR A 46 -0.03 -1.03 -0.37
C THR A 46 0.95 0.11 -0.61
N GLY A 47 1.14 0.53 -1.86
CA GLY A 47 2.16 1.50 -2.27
C GLY A 47 3.57 0.92 -2.38
N ASP A 48 3.79 -0.34 -2.01
CA ASP A 48 5.12 -0.93 -1.99
C ASP A 48 5.54 -1.38 -3.38
N LEU A 49 6.76 -1.00 -3.76
CA LEU A 49 7.40 -1.48 -4.98
C LEU A 49 7.86 -2.92 -4.81
N PRO A 50 7.95 -3.69 -5.91
CA PRO A 50 8.50 -5.03 -5.85
C PRO A 50 9.94 -5.06 -5.31
N PRO A 51 10.39 -6.21 -4.78
CA PRO A 51 11.77 -6.41 -4.40
C PRO A 51 12.73 -5.98 -5.51
N ASN A 52 13.89 -5.46 -5.13
CA ASN A 52 14.95 -5.02 -6.05
C ASN A 52 14.53 -3.94 -7.07
N SER A 53 13.36 -3.31 -6.89
CA SER A 53 12.81 -2.35 -7.86
C SER A 53 12.75 -0.91 -7.33
N LYS A 54 13.17 -0.67 -6.09
CA LYS A 54 13.22 0.68 -5.47
C LYS A 54 14.31 1.56 -6.07
N THR A 55 15.41 0.96 -6.51
CA THR A 55 16.56 1.68 -7.06
C THR A 55 16.52 1.60 -8.59
N GLY A 56 16.68 2.74 -9.27
CA GLY A 56 16.87 2.78 -10.72
C GLY A 56 15.61 2.62 -11.58
N GLY A 57 14.41 2.54 -10.99
CA GLY A 57 13.16 2.52 -11.76
C GLY A 57 12.83 1.19 -12.43
N ALA A 58 13.34 0.06 -11.94
CA ALA A 58 13.18 -1.24 -12.60
C ALA A 58 11.73 -1.74 -12.72
N PHE A 59 10.81 -1.17 -11.93
CA PHE A 59 9.38 -1.46 -12.04
C PHE A 59 8.71 -0.69 -13.20
N ILE A 60 9.25 0.47 -13.58
CA ILE A 60 8.72 1.31 -14.66
C ILE A 60 9.32 0.83 -15.98
N HIS A 61 8.54 0.91 -17.06
CA HIS A 61 9.00 0.55 -18.40
C HIS A 61 10.26 1.34 -18.76
N ASP A 62 11.29 0.66 -19.28
CA ASP A 62 12.60 1.27 -19.50
C ASP A 62 12.53 2.30 -20.64
N PRO A 63 12.82 3.59 -20.38
CA PRO A 63 12.79 4.63 -21.41
C PRO A 63 13.73 4.34 -22.59
N LYS A 64 14.82 3.59 -22.35
CA LYS A 64 15.79 3.25 -23.40
C LYS A 64 15.21 2.35 -24.49
N LEU A 65 14.24 1.50 -24.16
CA LEU A 65 13.57 0.64 -25.15
C LEU A 65 12.79 1.45 -26.19
N ARG A 66 12.48 2.71 -25.86
CA ARG A 66 11.74 3.65 -26.70
C ARG A 66 12.58 4.82 -27.19
N ASN A 67 13.88 4.85 -26.88
CA ASN A 67 14.75 6.01 -27.11
C ASN A 67 14.19 7.32 -26.51
N GLU A 68 13.47 7.20 -25.39
CA GLU A 68 12.91 8.32 -24.63
C GLU A 68 13.76 8.61 -23.40
N LYS A 69 13.70 9.85 -22.89
CA LYS A 69 14.39 10.25 -21.65
C LYS A 69 13.53 10.08 -20.42
N GLU A 70 12.24 9.88 -20.59
CA GLU A 70 11.27 9.87 -19.51
C GLU A 70 10.12 8.94 -19.86
N VAL A 71 9.66 8.18 -18.87
CA VAL A 71 8.44 7.36 -18.98
C VAL A 71 7.57 7.59 -17.75
N LEU A 72 6.28 7.80 -17.99
CA LEU A 72 5.23 7.82 -16.99
C LEU A 72 4.58 6.44 -16.90
N ALA A 73 4.25 6.04 -15.68
CA ALA A 73 3.55 4.80 -15.41
C ALA A 73 2.35 5.02 -14.49
N GLN A 74 1.29 4.24 -14.71
CA GLN A 74 0.07 4.31 -13.95
C GLN A 74 -0.43 2.89 -13.64
N VAL A 75 -0.85 2.70 -12.39
CA VAL A 75 -1.64 1.54 -11.99
C VAL A 75 -2.97 2.06 -11.44
N LYS A 76 -4.08 1.54 -11.97
CA LYS A 76 -5.43 1.89 -11.55
C LYS A 76 -6.20 0.64 -11.12
N LEU A 77 -6.69 0.63 -9.89
CA LEU A 77 -7.45 -0.47 -9.32
C LEU A 77 -8.86 0.00 -8.98
N SER A 78 -9.87 -0.60 -9.61
CA SER A 78 -11.25 -0.47 -9.17
C SER A 78 -11.63 -1.68 -8.33
N PHE A 79 -12.18 -1.44 -7.16
CA PHE A 79 -12.60 -2.47 -6.20
C PHE A 79 -13.90 -2.04 -5.51
N ARG A 80 -14.53 -2.95 -4.76
CA ARG A 80 -15.65 -2.62 -3.87
C ARG A 80 -15.14 -2.57 -2.44
N SER A 81 -15.52 -1.54 -1.69
CA SER A 81 -15.23 -1.46 -0.26
C SER A 81 -15.99 -2.52 0.52
N THR A 82 -15.65 -2.70 1.80
CA THR A 82 -16.41 -3.50 2.77
C THR A 82 -17.88 -3.06 2.90
N SER A 83 -18.18 -1.78 2.63
CA SER A 83 -19.53 -1.24 2.56
C SER A 83 -20.24 -1.42 1.20
N GLY A 84 -19.62 -2.13 0.26
CA GLY A 84 -20.18 -2.42 -1.07
C GLY A 84 -20.05 -1.30 -2.10
N VAL A 85 -19.48 -0.14 -1.72
CA VAL A 85 -19.32 1.04 -2.57
C VAL A 85 -18.15 0.86 -3.52
N ARG A 86 -18.28 1.31 -4.77
CA ARG A 86 -17.22 1.19 -5.76
C ARG A 86 -16.14 2.25 -5.50
N MET A 87 -14.89 1.81 -5.43
CA MET A 87 -13.71 2.64 -5.24
C MET A 87 -12.81 2.55 -6.47
N VAL A 88 -12.01 3.59 -6.72
CA VAL A 88 -10.96 3.63 -7.75
C VAL A 88 -9.70 4.25 -7.16
N ALA A 89 -8.68 3.42 -6.95
CA ALA A 89 -7.34 3.85 -6.59
C ALA A 89 -6.49 4.05 -7.85
N THR A 90 -5.77 5.17 -7.92
CA THR A 90 -4.81 5.48 -8.99
C THR A 90 -3.46 5.81 -8.36
N ARG A 91 -2.40 5.16 -8.83
CA ARG A 91 -1.01 5.47 -8.43
C ARG A 91 -0.17 5.73 -9.66
N ASN A 92 0.64 6.78 -9.60
CA ASN A 92 1.44 7.27 -10.70
C ASN A 92 2.92 7.28 -10.33
N LEU A 93 3.75 6.89 -11.29
CA LEU A 93 5.20 6.82 -11.17
C LEU A 93 5.84 7.47 -12.40
N GLN A 94 7.07 7.94 -12.24
CA GLN A 94 7.87 8.52 -13.30
C GLN A 94 9.31 8.01 -13.18
N VAL A 95 9.92 7.65 -14.30
CA VAL A 95 11.37 7.44 -14.37
C VAL A 95 11.96 8.36 -15.42
N THR A 96 13.08 8.99 -15.08
CA THR A 96 13.84 9.86 -15.98
C THR A 96 15.27 9.37 -16.08
N VAL A 97 15.76 9.22 -17.31
CA VAL A 97 17.16 8.90 -17.61
C VAL A 97 17.95 10.20 -17.69
N LYS A 98 18.89 10.37 -16.75
CA LYS A 98 19.91 11.42 -16.77
C LYS A 98 21.19 10.89 -17.43
N LYS A 99 22.15 11.76 -17.72
CA LYS A 99 23.42 11.40 -18.39
C LYS A 99 24.16 10.23 -17.72
N THR A 100 24.17 10.18 -16.39
CA THR A 100 24.95 9.20 -15.61
C THR A 100 24.10 8.35 -14.66
N ALA A 101 22.79 8.60 -14.57
CA ALA A 101 21.93 7.97 -13.57
C ALA A 101 20.47 7.89 -14.03
N ARG A 102 19.69 7.05 -13.35
CA ARG A 102 18.22 7.04 -13.45
C ARG A 102 17.63 7.66 -12.19
N SER A 103 16.57 8.45 -12.36
CA SER A 103 15.81 9.04 -11.26
C SER A 103 14.39 8.51 -11.32
N GLN A 104 13.90 7.92 -10.22
CA GLN A 104 12.51 7.52 -10.07
C GLN A 104 11.79 8.50 -9.14
N LYS A 105 10.55 8.83 -9.46
CA LYS A 105 9.68 9.68 -8.64
C LYS A 105 8.30 9.05 -8.53
N THR A 106 7.74 9.07 -7.32
CA THR A 106 6.32 8.83 -7.10
C THR A 106 5.57 10.14 -7.32
N LEU A 107 4.58 10.11 -8.21
CA LEU A 107 3.73 11.26 -8.51
C LEU A 107 2.47 11.22 -7.64
N GLU A 108 1.66 12.27 -7.74
CA GLU A 108 0.37 12.33 -7.05
C GLU A 108 -0.52 11.13 -7.44
N GLY A 109 -1.08 10.47 -6.43
CA GLY A 109 -2.07 9.41 -6.60
C GLY A 109 -3.46 9.93 -6.25
N SER A 110 -4.48 9.08 -6.41
CA SER A 110 -5.83 9.43 -5.94
C SER A 110 -6.64 8.21 -5.53
N LEU A 111 -7.55 8.41 -4.59
CA LEU A 111 -8.61 7.48 -4.26
C LEU A 111 -9.95 8.17 -4.48
N LEU A 112 -10.75 7.61 -5.38
CA LEU A 112 -12.09 8.08 -5.69
C LEU A 112 -13.13 7.07 -5.22
N MET A 113 -14.22 7.57 -4.67
CA MET A 113 -15.43 6.82 -4.38
C MET A 113 -16.46 7.11 -5.48
N ILE A 114 -17.08 6.06 -6.02
CA ILE A 114 -18.18 6.17 -6.98
C ILE A 114 -19.46 5.79 -6.28
N LYS A 115 -20.32 6.79 -6.05
CA LYS A 115 -21.62 6.65 -5.39
C LYS A 115 -22.67 7.30 -6.27
N ASP A 116 -23.75 6.58 -6.56
CA ASP A 116 -24.88 7.10 -7.35
C ASP A 116 -24.49 7.67 -8.73
N GLY A 117 -23.42 7.14 -9.33
CA GLY A 117 -22.87 7.61 -10.61
C GLY A 117 -21.90 8.80 -10.50
N GLU A 118 -21.84 9.46 -9.34
CA GLU A 118 -20.94 10.58 -9.07
C GLU A 118 -19.60 10.11 -8.49
N LYS A 119 -18.54 10.89 -8.77
CA LYS A 119 -17.18 10.63 -8.29
C LYS A 119 -16.84 11.60 -7.16
N HIS A 120 -16.58 11.08 -5.98
CA HIS A 120 -16.09 11.85 -4.84
C HIS A 120 -14.61 11.55 -4.60
N SER A 121 -13.79 12.60 -4.49
CA SER A 121 -12.37 12.45 -4.14
C SER A 121 -12.23 12.23 -2.64
N ILE A 122 -11.57 11.14 -2.24
CA ILE A 122 -11.32 10.79 -0.84
C ILE A 122 -9.95 11.31 -0.38
N SER A 123 -8.91 11.07 -1.18
CA SER A 123 -7.57 11.60 -0.93
C SER A 123 -6.76 11.63 -2.22
N THR A 124 -5.82 12.56 -2.31
CA THR A 124 -4.77 12.59 -3.34
C THR A 124 -3.35 12.46 -2.75
N ARG A 125 -3.24 12.38 -1.43
CA ARG A 125 -1.96 12.28 -0.73
C ARG A 125 -1.49 10.83 -0.68
N VAL A 126 -0.37 10.53 -1.32
CA VAL A 126 0.18 9.17 -1.43
C VAL A 126 0.31 8.46 -0.08
N ALA A 127 0.80 9.17 0.95
CA ALA A 127 0.97 8.59 2.29
C ALA A 127 -0.36 8.18 2.94
N GLU A 128 -1.45 8.89 2.64
CA GLU A 128 -2.80 8.53 3.11
C GLU A 128 -3.34 7.33 2.33
N LEU A 129 -3.04 7.21 1.04
CA LEU A 129 -3.48 6.07 0.22
C LEU A 129 -2.98 4.73 0.76
N ASP A 130 -1.75 4.68 1.27
CA ASP A 130 -1.12 3.47 1.83
C ASP A 130 -1.84 2.97 3.09
N GLN A 131 -2.55 3.85 3.80
CA GLN A 131 -3.33 3.51 4.98
C GLN A 131 -4.81 3.27 4.65
N ILE A 132 -5.39 4.14 3.83
CA ILE A 132 -6.83 4.18 3.55
C ILE A 132 -7.27 3.04 2.61
N ILE A 133 -6.47 2.70 1.60
CA ILE A 133 -6.84 1.64 0.64
C ILE A 133 -7.00 0.27 1.34
N PRO A 134 -6.04 -0.20 2.17
CA PRO A 134 -6.22 -1.42 2.95
C PRO A 134 -7.46 -1.40 3.86
N GLN A 135 -7.75 -0.25 4.50
CA GLN A 135 -8.95 -0.10 5.34
C GLN A 135 -10.25 -0.29 4.56
N TYR A 136 -10.37 0.30 3.37
CA TYR A 136 -11.56 0.10 2.53
C TYR A 136 -11.66 -1.33 1.97
N LEU A 137 -10.53 -2.00 1.73
CA LEU A 137 -10.51 -3.42 1.36
C LEU A 137 -10.88 -4.33 2.54
N GLY A 138 -10.80 -3.84 3.77
CA GLY A 138 -11.07 -4.63 4.98
C GLY A 138 -9.95 -5.61 5.34
N VAL A 139 -8.73 -5.36 4.85
CA VAL A 139 -7.59 -6.24 5.05
C VAL A 139 -6.37 -5.41 5.47
N SER A 140 -5.59 -5.90 6.43
CA SER A 140 -4.38 -5.19 6.86
C SER A 140 -3.32 -5.14 5.76
N LYS A 141 -2.47 -4.11 5.77
CA LYS A 141 -1.34 -3.99 4.83
C LYS A 141 -0.44 -5.24 4.89
N ALA A 142 -0.18 -5.76 6.08
CA ALA A 142 0.66 -6.95 6.27
C ALA A 142 0.07 -8.20 5.62
N ILE A 143 -1.26 -8.38 5.64
CA ILE A 143 -1.93 -9.51 4.97
C ILE A 143 -1.88 -9.33 3.44
N LEU A 144 -2.12 -8.11 2.94
CA LEU A 144 -1.99 -7.81 1.51
C LEU A 144 -0.58 -8.11 0.99
N GLU A 145 0.44 -7.77 1.78
CA GLU A 145 1.85 -7.95 1.42
C GLU A 145 2.38 -9.38 1.58
N ASN A 146 2.14 -10.02 2.72
CA ASN A 146 2.76 -11.31 3.07
C ASN A 146 1.91 -12.52 2.70
N VAL A 147 0.61 -12.33 2.43
CA VAL A 147 -0.34 -13.44 2.20
C VAL A 147 -1.02 -13.33 0.84
N ILE A 148 -1.74 -12.24 0.55
CA ILE A 148 -2.59 -12.13 -0.66
C ILE A 148 -1.75 -11.87 -1.92
N PHE A 149 -0.88 -10.85 -1.88
CA PHE A 149 0.00 -10.49 -2.99
C PHE A 149 1.47 -10.72 -2.64
N CYS A 150 1.74 -11.84 -1.96
CA CYS A 150 3.10 -12.26 -1.63
C CYS A 150 3.93 -12.36 -2.92
N HIS A 151 5.13 -11.78 -2.89
CA HIS A 151 6.01 -11.80 -4.04
C HIS A 151 6.52 -13.22 -4.29
N GLN A 152 6.67 -13.61 -5.55
CA GLN A 152 7.06 -14.98 -5.92
C GLN A 152 8.38 -15.42 -5.25
N GLU A 153 9.38 -14.53 -5.22
CA GLU A 153 10.69 -14.78 -4.56
C GLU A 153 10.59 -14.93 -3.03
N ASP A 154 9.51 -14.44 -2.43
CA ASP A 154 9.28 -14.41 -0.98
C ASP A 154 8.17 -15.40 -0.56
N SER A 155 7.64 -16.20 -1.49
CA SER A 155 6.52 -17.12 -1.26
C SER A 155 6.84 -18.24 -0.24
N LEU A 156 8.12 -18.55 -0.06
CA LEU A 156 8.60 -19.56 0.89
C LEU A 156 8.93 -18.98 2.27
N TRP A 157 8.54 -17.73 2.56
CA TRP A 157 8.78 -17.12 3.87
C TRP A 157 8.30 -17.94 5.08
N PRO A 158 7.23 -18.77 5.01
CA PRO A 158 6.86 -19.62 6.14
C PRO A 158 7.93 -20.66 6.51
N MET A 159 8.85 -20.95 5.60
CA MET A 159 9.97 -21.88 5.77
C MET A 159 11.30 -21.15 6.03
N SER A 160 11.27 -19.83 6.22
CA SER A 160 12.46 -19.03 6.53
C SER A 160 12.97 -19.31 7.94
N ASP A 161 14.13 -18.72 8.28
CA ASP A 161 14.69 -18.83 9.62
C ASP A 161 13.72 -18.30 10.70
N PRO A 162 13.85 -18.74 11.96
CA PRO A 162 12.92 -18.37 13.03
C PRO A 162 12.75 -16.85 13.23
N SER A 163 13.78 -16.04 12.93
CA SER A 163 13.71 -14.60 13.13
C SER A 163 12.85 -13.91 12.06
N THR A 164 13.03 -14.29 10.79
CA THR A 164 12.23 -13.80 9.66
C THR A 164 10.77 -14.23 9.80
N LEU A 165 10.54 -15.50 10.14
CA LEU A 165 9.22 -16.06 10.38
C LEU A 165 8.48 -15.31 11.49
N LYS A 166 9.13 -15.13 12.64
CA LYS A 166 8.54 -14.41 13.78
C LYS A 166 8.17 -12.98 13.41
N LYS A 167 9.06 -12.28 12.70
CA LYS A 167 8.81 -10.90 12.27
C LYS A 167 7.54 -10.79 11.42
N LYS A 168 7.38 -11.66 10.42
CA LYS A 168 6.18 -11.66 9.57
C LYS A 168 4.90 -12.01 10.33
N PHE A 169 4.97 -12.95 11.28
CA PHE A 169 3.83 -13.23 12.16
C PHE A 169 3.47 -12.04 13.05
N ASP A 170 4.45 -11.39 13.67
CA ASP A 170 4.22 -10.20 14.50
C ASP A 170 3.58 -9.06 13.69
N GLU A 171 3.98 -8.89 12.42
CA GLU A 171 3.40 -7.93 11.48
C GLU A 171 1.96 -8.28 11.09
N ILE A 172 1.68 -9.55 10.79
CA ILE A 172 0.35 -10.04 10.39
C ILE A 172 -0.65 -9.92 11.54
N PHE A 173 -0.24 -10.31 12.75
CA PHE A 173 -1.11 -10.27 13.93
C PHE A 173 -1.14 -8.91 14.64
N GLU A 174 -0.37 -7.94 14.16
CA GLU A 174 -0.23 -6.61 14.76
C GLU A 174 0.05 -6.63 16.28
N ALA A 175 0.71 -7.70 16.78
CA ALA A 175 0.84 -7.98 18.21
C ALA A 175 1.51 -6.83 18.97
N LEU A 176 2.40 -6.08 18.30
CA LEU A 176 3.09 -4.92 18.86
C LEU A 176 2.17 -3.77 19.26
N LYS A 177 1.02 -3.58 18.59
CA LYS A 177 0.06 -2.52 18.96
C LYS A 177 -0.57 -2.82 20.31
N TYR A 178 -0.97 -4.07 20.53
CA TYR A 178 -1.56 -4.51 21.80
C TYR A 178 -0.55 -4.44 22.94
N THR A 179 0.68 -4.92 22.74
CA THR A 179 1.72 -4.86 23.78
C THR A 179 2.02 -3.42 24.19
N LYS A 180 2.18 -2.50 23.23
CA LYS A 180 2.40 -1.07 23.52
C LYS A 180 1.21 -0.43 24.24
N ALA A 181 -0.02 -0.76 23.84
CA ALA A 181 -1.21 -0.25 24.51
C ALA A 181 -1.27 -0.71 25.97
N ILE A 182 -0.96 -1.98 26.24
CA ILE A 182 -0.89 -2.53 27.59
C ILE A 182 0.19 -1.82 28.42
N ASP A 183 1.37 -1.57 27.84
CA ASP A 183 2.45 -0.89 28.55
C ASP A 183 2.11 0.58 28.87
N ASN A 184 1.42 1.28 27.97
CA ASN A 184 0.88 2.61 28.23
C ASN A 184 -0.15 2.61 29.37
N ILE A 185 -1.06 1.64 29.40
CA ILE A 185 -2.04 1.49 30.50
C ILE A 185 -1.32 1.23 31.83
N LYS A 186 -0.27 0.39 31.83
CA LYS A 186 0.56 0.15 33.03
C LYS A 186 1.28 1.42 33.49
N MET A 187 1.80 2.23 32.56
CA MET A 187 2.45 3.50 32.88
C MET A 187 1.47 4.50 33.50
N ILE A 188 0.27 4.66 32.92
CA ILE A 188 -0.79 5.53 33.46
C ILE A 188 -1.20 5.08 34.87
N ARG A 189 -1.36 3.77 35.10
CA ARG A 189 -1.69 3.21 36.43
C ARG A 189 -0.59 3.42 37.48
N LYS A 190 0.67 3.55 37.05
CA LYS A 190 1.79 3.85 37.94
C LYS A 190 1.91 5.34 38.25
N THR A 191 1.27 6.23 37.48
CA THR A 191 1.21 7.67 37.77
C THR A 191 0.10 7.91 38.81
N PRO A 192 0.40 8.35 40.05
CA PRO A 192 -0.62 8.67 41.02
C PRO A 192 -1.47 9.84 40.53
N SER A 193 -2.78 9.79 40.74
CA SER A 193 -3.66 10.96 40.56
C SER A 193 -3.13 12.12 41.40
N PRO A 194 -3.03 13.36 40.87
CA PRO A 194 -2.67 14.51 41.69
C PRO A 194 -3.68 14.63 42.84
N PRO A 195 -3.24 14.93 44.07
CA PRO A 195 -4.15 15.03 45.20
C PRO A 195 -5.21 16.10 44.92
N SER A 196 -6.48 15.72 45.08
CA SER A 196 -7.59 16.67 45.10
C SER A 196 -7.39 17.60 46.30
N ASN A 197 -6.88 18.81 46.07
CA ASN A 197 -6.82 19.85 47.09
C ASN A 197 -8.25 20.29 47.44
N SER A 198 -8.86 19.61 48.40
CA SER A 198 -9.93 20.17 49.23
C SER A 198 -9.29 21.16 50.20
N ALA A 199 -9.29 22.45 49.86
CA ALA A 199 -9.01 23.51 50.81
C ALA A 199 -10.29 24.32 51.03
N TYR A 200 -11.07 23.90 52.01
CA TYR A 200 -12.00 24.78 52.73
C TYR A 200 -11.16 25.87 53.38
N ALA A 201 -11.31 27.12 52.93
CA ALA A 201 -10.86 28.29 53.66
C ALA A 201 -12.08 29.16 53.95
N THR A 202 -12.74 28.89 55.07
CA THR A 202 -13.68 29.80 55.71
C THR A 202 -12.90 30.94 56.36
N SER A 203 -13.03 32.16 55.83
CA SER A 203 -12.61 33.39 56.51
C SER A 203 -13.85 34.19 56.90
N THR A 204 -14.19 34.19 58.19
CA THR A 204 -15.11 35.14 58.84
C THR A 204 -14.49 36.53 58.90
N PRO A 205 -15.22 37.62 58.61
CA PRO A 205 -14.77 38.97 58.90
C PRO A 205 -15.25 39.43 60.29
N SER A 206 -14.33 40.06 61.01
CA SER A 206 -14.60 40.95 62.15
C SER A 206 -14.72 42.40 61.66
#